data_AF-A0A525BW74-F1
#
_entry.id   AF-A0A525BW74-F1
#
_cell.length_a   1.000
_cell.length_b   1.000
_cell.length_c   1.000
_cell.angle_alpha   90.00
_cell.angle_beta   90.00
_cell.angle_gamma   90.00
#
_symmetry.space_group_name_H-M   'P 1'
#
loop_
_entity.id
_entity.type
_entity.pdbx_description
1 polymer ?
#
loop_
_entity_poly.entity_id
_entity_poly.type
_entity_poly.pdbx_seq_one_letter_code
_entity_poly.pdbx_strand_id
1 'polypeptide(L)'
;MMITLYRASADGGLRYYTIHNRQRHLFSKHSFAVSWGAHLSTGRERLYTFDSQSEMEDKLQQIVSQRLKSGYKVLYSYFGKSRVDAASKARIFGNQSSGPDAADGFDTVRHA
;
A
#
# COMPACT_ATOMS: atom_id res chain seq x y z
N MET A 1 -8.43 -0.22 -2.47
CA MET A 1 -7.27 -0.34 -1.56
C MET A 1 -6.08 0.51 -2.03
N MET A 2 -5.41 1.15 -1.09
CA MET A 2 -4.11 1.81 -1.24
C MET A 2 -3.26 1.57 0.01
N ILE A 3 -2.00 1.14 -0.13
CA ILE A 3 -1.06 0.94 0.97
C ILE A 3 0.24 1.63 0.58
N THR A 4 0.72 2.57 1.38
CA THR A 4 2.03 3.20 1.20
C THR A 4 2.93 2.81 2.35
N LEU A 5 4.09 2.26 2.00
CA LEU A 5 5.18 1.97 2.91
C LEU A 5 6.31 2.95 2.68
N TYR A 6 7.09 3.21 3.72
CA TYR A 6 8.30 4.02 3.62
C TYR A 6 9.48 3.31 4.29
N ARG A 7 10.69 3.60 3.82
CA ARG A 7 11.93 3.21 4.48
C ARG A 7 12.90 4.38 4.42
N ALA A 8 13.46 4.73 5.57
CA ALA A 8 14.61 5.63 5.63
C ALA A 8 15.86 4.88 5.17
N SER A 9 16.62 5.50 4.29
CA SER A 9 17.90 5.03 3.80
C SER A 9 19.03 5.66 4.61
N ALA A 10 20.20 5.03 4.64
CA ALA A 10 21.33 5.46 5.46
C ALA A 10 21.92 6.81 5.04
N ASP A 11 21.68 7.22 3.79
CA ASP A 11 22.01 8.52 3.20
C ASP A 11 20.99 9.62 3.55
N GLY A 12 20.03 9.34 4.43
CA GLY A 12 18.97 10.29 4.82
C GLY A 12 17.80 10.37 3.83
N GLY A 13 17.85 9.63 2.71
CA GLY A 13 16.78 9.59 1.73
C GLY A 13 15.58 8.75 2.18
N LEU A 14 14.38 9.13 1.75
CA LEU A 14 13.17 8.32 1.92
C LEU A 14 12.92 7.48 0.67
N ARG A 15 12.54 6.22 0.87
CA ARG A 15 12.06 5.34 -0.21
C ARG A 15 10.61 5.00 0.04
N TYR A 16 9.78 5.22 -0.95
CA TYR A 16 8.37 4.89 -0.93
C TYR A 16 8.09 3.60 -1.69
N TYR A 17 7.11 2.86 -1.21
CA TYR A 17 6.58 1.68 -1.87
C TYR A 17 5.06 1.71 -1.74
N THR A 18 4.36 2.04 -2.82
CA THR A 18 2.91 2.22 -2.83
C THR A 18 2.25 1.12 -3.63
N ILE A 19 1.24 0.49 -3.05
CA ILE A 19 0.38 -0.51 -3.67
C ILE A 19 -0.99 0.12 -3.82
N HIS A 20 -1.59 0.09 -5.00
CA HIS A 20 -2.93 0.64 -5.21
C HIS A 20 -3.70 -0.13 -6.29
N ASN A 21 -5.02 -0.14 -6.17
CA ASN A 21 -5.92 -0.77 -7.14
C ASN A 21 -6.74 0.23 -7.96
N ARG A 22 -6.28 1.49 -8.05
CA ARG A 22 -7.01 2.62 -8.67
C ARG A 22 -7.24 2.45 -10.17
N GLN A 23 -6.38 1.74 -10.88
CA GLN A 23 -6.65 1.28 -12.24
C GLN A 23 -7.01 -0.19 -12.18
N ARG A 24 -8.32 -0.48 -12.09
CA ARG A 24 -8.79 -1.80 -12.50
C ARG A 24 -8.49 -1.91 -13.98
N HIS A 25 -7.66 -2.88 -14.35
CA HIS A 25 -7.48 -3.22 -15.75
C HIS A 25 -8.86 -3.45 -16.36
N LEU A 26 -9.17 -2.87 -17.53
CA LEU A 26 -10.49 -2.98 -18.17
C LEU A 26 -10.95 -4.44 -18.34
N PHE A 27 -9.99 -5.38 -18.36
CA PHE A 27 -10.21 -6.81 -18.61
C PHE A 27 -9.85 -7.73 -17.44
N SER A 28 -9.26 -7.22 -16.35
CA SER A 28 -8.82 -8.08 -15.24
C SER A 28 -9.50 -7.66 -13.94
N LYS A 29 -10.38 -8.54 -13.44
CA LYS A 29 -11.15 -8.32 -12.21
C LYS A 29 -10.27 -8.24 -10.96
N HIS A 30 -9.10 -8.88 -11.00
CA HIS A 30 -8.16 -8.99 -9.89
C HIS A 30 -6.80 -8.44 -10.32
N SER A 31 -6.52 -7.19 -9.94
CA SER A 31 -5.27 -6.53 -10.24
C SER A 31 -4.90 -5.50 -9.19
N PHE A 32 -3.60 -5.26 -9.03
CA PHE A 32 -3.09 -4.10 -8.33
C PHE A 32 -1.80 -3.62 -9.00
N ALA A 33 -1.55 -2.33 -8.91
CA ALA A 33 -0.30 -1.71 -9.32
C ALA A 33 0.57 -1.43 -8.10
N VAL A 34 1.87 -1.49 -8.31
CA VAL A 34 2.88 -1.17 -7.31
C VAL A 34 3.82 -0.15 -7.90
N SER A 35 4.03 0.96 -7.19
CA SER A 35 5.04 1.95 -7.51
C SER A 35 6.09 2.05 -6.40
N TRP A 36 7.36 2.24 -6.77
CA TRP A 36 8.44 2.42 -5.79
C TRP A 36 9.55 3.33 -6.30
N GLY A 37 10.13 4.12 -5.39
CA GLY A 37 11.17 5.09 -5.73
C GLY A 37 11.55 5.98 -4.56
N ALA A 38 12.53 6.84 -4.78
CA ALA A 38 12.94 7.86 -3.81
C ALA A 38 11.93 9.02 -3.73
N HIS A 39 11.17 9.25 -4.81
CA HIS A 39 10.15 10.28 -4.88
C HIS A 39 8.82 9.67 -5.35
N LEU A 40 7.70 10.23 -4.91
CA LEU A 40 6.35 9.76 -5.29
C LEU A 40 6.06 9.93 -6.79
N SER A 41 6.80 10.80 -7.48
CA SER A 41 6.57 11.20 -8.88
C SER A 41 7.51 10.57 -9.92
N THR A 42 8.59 9.90 -9.50
CA THR A 42 9.62 9.35 -10.41
C THR A 42 9.90 7.86 -10.16
N GLY A 43 8.94 7.17 -9.51
CA GLY A 43 9.05 5.76 -9.17
C GLY A 43 8.89 4.83 -10.37
N ARG A 44 9.47 3.63 -10.26
CA ARG A 44 9.13 2.51 -11.15
C ARG A 44 7.75 2.01 -10.79
N GLU A 45 7.00 1.57 -11.80
CA GLU A 45 5.69 0.95 -11.62
C GLU A 45 5.69 -0.49 -12.15
N ARG A 46 4.93 -1.38 -11.51
CA ARG A 46 4.62 -2.72 -11.98
C ARG A 46 3.16 -3.05 -11.73
N LEU A 47 2.46 -3.44 -12.79
CA LEU A 47 1.11 -3.97 -12.72
C LEU A 47 1.15 -5.49 -12.47
N TYR A 48 0.29 -5.96 -11.58
CA TYR A 48 0.04 -7.38 -11.37
C TYR A 48 -1.43 -7.68 -11.69
N THR A 49 -1.65 -8.72 -12.48
CA THR A 49 -2.96 -9.26 -12.84
C THR A 49 -3.03 -10.72 -12.42
N PHE A 50 -4.19 -11.16 -11.95
CA PHE A 50 -4.41 -12.50 -11.43
C PHE A 50 -5.71 -13.08 -11.96
N ASP A 51 -5.77 -14.40 -12.01
CA ASP A 51 -6.97 -15.12 -12.44
C ASP A 51 -7.97 -15.27 -11.28
N SER A 52 -7.47 -15.28 -10.04
CA SER A 52 -8.30 -15.37 -8.83
C SER A 52 -8.03 -14.27 -7.80
N GLN A 53 -9.03 -14.00 -6.96
CA GLN A 53 -8.87 -13.12 -5.81
C GLN A 53 -7.86 -13.67 -4.79
N SER A 54 -7.83 -14.99 -4.58
CA SER A 54 -6.92 -15.61 -3.61
C SER A 54 -5.46 -15.38 -3.99
N GLU A 55 -5.10 -15.61 -5.26
CA GLU A 55 -3.74 -15.39 -5.74
C GLU A 55 -3.31 -13.92 -5.60
N MET A 56 -4.23 -12.99 -5.87
CA MET A 56 -3.99 -11.57 -5.67
C MET A 56 -3.70 -11.26 -4.20
N GLU A 57 -4.49 -11.80 -3.28
CA GLU A 57 -4.30 -11.62 -1.84
C GLU A 57 -3.01 -12.26 -1.33
N ASP A 58 -2.69 -13.48 -1.78
CA ASP A 58 -1.45 -14.18 -1.43
C ASP A 58 -0.23 -13.38 -1.90
N LYS A 59 -0.30 -12.83 -3.14
CA LYS A 59 0.77 -12.00 -3.68
C LYS A 59 0.90 -10.68 -2.93
N LEU A 60 -0.21 -10.06 -2.58
CA LEU A 60 -0.26 -8.83 -1.80
C LEU A 60 0.37 -9.02 -0.41
N GLN A 61 -0.03 -10.09 0.29
CA GLN A 61 0.55 -10.47 1.57
C GLN A 61 2.05 -10.73 1.44
N GLN A 62 2.47 -11.51 0.44
CA GLN A 62 3.87 -11.78 0.17
C GLN A 62 4.67 -10.48 0.02
N ILE A 63 4.20 -9.54 -0.80
CA ILE A 63 4.87 -8.26 -1.06
C ILE A 63 4.96 -7.44 0.24
N VAL A 64 3.86 -7.27 0.97
CA VAL A 64 3.86 -6.46 2.19
C VAL A 64 4.77 -7.08 3.24
N SER A 65 4.66 -8.39 3.51
CA SER A 65 5.51 -9.08 4.47
C SER A 65 6.99 -9.00 4.11
N GLN A 66 7.35 -9.17 2.83
CA GLN A 66 8.74 -9.00 2.37
C GLN A 66 9.25 -7.58 2.58
N ARG A 67 8.42 -6.57 2.32
CA ARG A 67 8.82 -5.16 2.51
C ARG A 67 9.00 -4.82 3.98
N LEU A 68 8.08 -5.24 4.85
CA LEU A 68 8.20 -5.09 6.30
C LEU A 68 9.48 -5.75 6.82
N LYS A 69 9.76 -6.99 6.42
CA LYS A 69 11.02 -7.69 6.76
C LYS A 69 12.27 -6.94 6.27
N SER A 70 12.18 -6.23 5.14
CA SER A 70 13.28 -5.41 4.61
C SER A 70 13.42 -4.03 5.26
N GLY A 71 12.70 -3.77 6.35
CA GLY A 71 12.79 -2.52 7.13
C GLY A 71 11.90 -1.39 6.63
N TYR A 72 10.94 -1.67 5.75
CA TYR A 72 9.87 -0.71 5.45
C TYR A 72 8.87 -0.68 6.61
N LYS A 73 8.27 0.50 6.82
CA LYS A 73 7.20 0.74 7.78
C LYS A 73 5.96 1.22 7.04
N VAL A 74 4.78 0.94 7.58
CA VAL A 74 3.52 1.43 7.01
C VAL A 74 3.45 2.94 7.26
N LEU A 75 3.30 3.72 6.18
CA LEU A 75 3.04 5.16 6.25
C LEU A 75 1.53 5.43 6.24
N TYR A 76 0.84 4.76 5.32
CA TYR A 76 -0.59 4.97 5.07
C TYR A 76 -1.22 3.67 4.59
N SER A 77 -2.43 3.39 5.05
CA SER A 77 -3.23 2.29 4.51
C SER A 77 -4.69 2.70 4.43
N TYR A 78 -5.28 2.48 3.28
CA TYR A 78 -6.69 2.72 3.01
C TYR A 78 -7.30 1.48 2.36
N PHE A 79 -8.33 0.97 3.00
CA PHE A 79 -9.15 -0.13 2.52
C PHE A 79 -10.54 0.43 2.29
N GLY A 80 -11.13 0.13 1.13
CA GLY A 80 -12.51 0.52 0.87
C GLY A 80 -13.48 -0.19 1.82
N LYS A 81 -14.76 0.18 1.78
CA LYS A 81 -15.81 -0.45 2.59
C LYS A 81 -16.26 -1.82 2.08
N SER A 82 -15.60 -2.37 1.05
CA SER A 82 -15.99 -3.66 0.50
C SER A 82 -15.58 -4.80 1.43
N ARG A 83 -16.33 -5.92 1.43
CA ARG A 83 -15.94 -7.13 2.21
C ARG A 83 -14.56 -7.64 1.80
N VAL A 84 -14.21 -7.50 0.52
CA VAL A 84 -12.91 -7.88 -0.04
C VAL A 84 -11.79 -7.06 0.59
N ASP A 85 -11.98 -5.74 0.68
CA ASP A 85 -11.01 -4.84 1.29
C ASP A 85 -10.86 -5.13 2.81
N ALA A 86 -11.95 -5.43 3.52
CA ALA A 86 -11.91 -5.79 4.94
C ALA A 86 -11.16 -7.10 5.22
N ALA A 87 -11.43 -8.15 4.42
CA ALA A 87 -10.73 -9.43 4.51
C ALA A 87 -9.22 -9.27 4.20
N SER A 88 -8.89 -8.46 3.19
CA SER A 88 -7.50 -8.14 2.85
C SER A 88 -6.78 -7.42 3.99
N LYS A 89 -7.42 -6.41 4.61
CA LYS A 89 -6.87 -5.69 5.78
C LYS A 89 -6.52 -6.66 6.91
N ALA A 90 -7.47 -7.54 7.27
CA ALA A 90 -7.29 -8.52 8.33
C ALA A 90 -6.15 -9.52 8.03
N ARG A 91 -6.02 -9.98 6.79
CA ARG A 91 -4.94 -10.90 6.36
C ARG A 91 -3.56 -10.24 6.40
N ILE A 92 -3.45 -8.97 6.02
CA ILE A 92 -2.16 -8.27 5.89
C ILE A 92 -1.65 -7.75 7.24
N PHE A 93 -2.54 -7.20 8.06
CA PHE A 93 -2.17 -6.48 9.29
C PHE A 93 -2.61 -7.21 10.58
N GLY A 94 -3.40 -8.28 10.50
CA GLY A 94 -3.96 -8.95 11.67
C GLY A 94 -4.91 -8.04 12.47
N ASN A 95 -5.26 -8.45 13.69
CA ASN A 95 -6.07 -7.66 14.64
C ASN A 95 -5.34 -6.42 15.20
N GLN A 96 -4.17 -6.04 14.68
CA GLN A 96 -3.46 -4.84 15.12
C GLN A 96 -4.03 -3.59 14.43
N SER A 97 -5.19 -3.15 14.92
CA SER A 97 -5.76 -1.83 14.64
C SER A 97 -5.35 -0.85 15.72
N SER A 98 -4.16 -0.26 15.59
CA SER A 98 -3.76 0.95 16.36
C SER A 98 -2.72 1.75 15.56
N GLY A 99 -3.00 2.02 14.30
CA GLY A 99 -2.37 3.11 13.55
C GLY A 99 -3.50 4.04 13.12
N PRO A 100 -3.36 5.37 13.26
CA PRO A 100 -4.47 6.29 13.04
C PRO A 100 -5.01 6.08 11.63
N ASP A 101 -6.33 5.91 11.51
CA ASP A 101 -7.01 6.24 10.27
C ASP A 101 -6.63 7.70 9.99
N ALA A 102 -5.67 7.90 9.08
CA ALA A 102 -5.13 9.21 8.73
C ALA A 102 -6.14 9.99 7.88
N ALA A 103 -7.38 10.09 8.38
CA ALA A 103 -8.36 11.09 8.00
C ALA A 103 -8.22 12.36 8.85
N ASP A 104 -7.53 12.31 10.00
CA ASP A 104 -7.21 13.47 10.84
C ASP A 104 -5.69 13.65 10.93
N GLY A 105 -5.11 14.62 10.23
CA GLY A 105 -3.67 14.89 10.38
C GLY A 105 -2.96 15.70 9.29
N PHE A 106 -3.67 16.43 8.44
CA PHE A 106 -3.09 17.50 7.61
C PHE A 106 -3.93 18.77 7.73
N ASP A 107 -4.10 19.25 8.95
CA ASP A 107 -4.57 20.61 9.19
C ASP A 107 -3.53 21.35 10.04
N THR A 108 -2.38 21.63 9.42
CA THR A 108 -1.53 22.76 9.83
C THR A 108 -0.72 23.24 8.63
N VAL A 109 -1.35 24.03 7.78
CA VAL A 109 -0.66 25.17 7.17
C VAL A 109 -1.38 26.40 7.66
N ARG A 110 -0.91 26.92 8.81
CA ARG A 110 -1.15 28.31 9.20
C ARG A 110 -0.62 29.16 8.05
N HIS A 111 -1.51 29.74 7.26
CA HIS A 111 -1.17 30.94 6.53
C HIS A 111 -1.10 32.09 7.54
N ALA A 112 0.03 32.80 7.42
CA ALA A 112 0.45 34.04 8.06
C ALA A 112 -0.61 34.87 8.80
#